data_AF-A0A8B9H3A5-F1
#
_entry.id   AF-A0A8B9H3A5-F1
#
_cell.length_a   1.000
_cell.length_b   1.000
_cell.length_c   1.000
_cell.angle_alpha   90.00
_cell.angle_beta   90.00
_cell.angle_gamma   90.00
#
_symmetry.space_group_name_H-M   'P 1'
#
loop_
_entity.id
_entity.type
_entity.pdbx_description
1 polymer ?
#
loop_
_entity_poly.entity_id
_entity_poly.type
_entity_poly.pdbx_seq_one_letter_code
_entity_poly.pdbx_strand_id
1 'polypeptide(L)'
;MWDPPPLLLLLLSLAGVLVSFLLILSVYVLYSGLLTKIHIRTGSPPIRTITVAYKYKQGPYKECGRLFAESCTLGPTLPTVGIFYDDPKKVPAALCRCVVGSILSEGDERPSAELLELYENSDFRIFTFPEVTHAVSTSFPHRTPLSIFMGVQRVYPQLACYIKAQRLPRPSVSPHHLS
;
A
#
# COMPACT_ATOMS: atom_id res chain seq x y z
N MET A 1 -57.95 -9.38 -15.05
CA MET A 1 -56.77 -9.72 -14.22
C MET A 1 -55.73 -10.24 -15.20
N TRP A 2 -54.77 -9.41 -15.60
CA TRP A 2 -53.72 -9.79 -16.56
C TRP A 2 -52.50 -10.19 -15.74
N ASP A 3 -52.42 -11.47 -15.39
CA ASP A 3 -51.21 -11.99 -14.78
C ASP A 3 -50.13 -12.04 -15.86
N PRO A 4 -49.01 -11.31 -15.70
CA PRO A 4 -47.94 -11.36 -16.67
C PRO A 4 -47.42 -12.80 -16.79
N PRO A 5 -47.03 -13.25 -17.99
CA PRO A 5 -46.58 -14.62 -18.17
C PRO A 5 -45.37 -14.88 -17.24
N PRO A 6 -45.25 -16.09 -16.67
CA PRO A 6 -44.21 -16.40 -15.68
C PRO A 6 -42.79 -16.14 -16.21
N LEU A 7 -42.60 -16.27 -17.54
CA LEU A 7 -41.35 -15.93 -18.22
C LEU A 7 -41.02 -14.43 -18.15
N LEU A 8 -42.02 -13.54 -18.29
CA LEU A 8 -41.80 -12.09 -18.19
C LEU A 8 -41.41 -11.70 -16.76
N LEU A 9 -42.06 -12.28 -15.74
CA LEU A 9 -41.70 -12.05 -14.34
C LEU A 9 -40.27 -12.53 -14.03
N LEU A 10 -39.86 -13.68 -14.58
CA LEU A 10 -38.51 -14.21 -14.44
C LEU A 10 -37.46 -13.30 -15.12
N LEU A 11 -37.76 -12.79 -16.31
CA LEU A 11 -36.86 -11.88 -17.02
C LEU A 11 -36.69 -10.54 -16.28
N LEU A 12 -37.78 -9.99 -15.75
CA LEU A 12 -37.74 -8.76 -14.95
C LEU A 12 -36.99 -8.96 -13.64
N SER A 13 -37.16 -10.10 -12.96
CA SER A 13 -36.41 -10.39 -11.73
C SER A 13 -34.92 -10.56 -12.01
N LEU A 14 -34.55 -11.28 -13.07
CA LEU A 14 -33.15 -11.44 -13.49
C LEU A 14 -32.52 -10.09 -13.87
N ALA A 15 -33.25 -9.25 -14.61
CA ALA A 15 -32.80 -7.89 -14.93
C ALA A 15 -32.61 -7.05 -13.66
N GLY A 16 -33.54 -7.14 -12.70
CA GLY A 16 -33.42 -6.47 -11.41
C GLY A 16 -32.20 -6.91 -10.60
N VAL A 17 -31.94 -8.22 -10.54
CA VAL A 17 -30.74 -8.78 -9.88
C VAL A 17 -29.46 -8.29 -10.57
N LEU A 18 -29.43 -8.30 -11.90
CA LEU A 18 -28.28 -7.83 -12.68
C LEU A 18 -28.00 -6.34 -12.43
N VAL A 19 -29.04 -5.49 -12.45
CA VAL A 19 -28.91 -4.06 -12.16
C VAL A 19 -28.42 -3.81 -10.74
N SER A 20 -28.96 -4.54 -9.75
CA SER A 20 -28.53 -4.44 -8.36
C SER A 20 -27.05 -4.84 -8.20
N PHE A 21 -26.64 -5.94 -8.82
CA PHE A 21 -25.25 -6.39 -8.81
C PHE A 21 -24.30 -5.35 -9.44
N LEU A 22 -24.67 -4.78 -10.59
CA LEU A 22 -23.87 -3.74 -11.24
C LEU A 22 -23.77 -2.47 -10.39
N LEU A 23 -24.83 -2.11 -9.66
CA LEU A 23 -24.82 -0.97 -8.75
C LEU A 23 -23.88 -1.21 -7.56
N ILE A 24 -23.95 -2.38 -6.93
CA ILE A 24 -23.04 -2.77 -5.85
C ILE A 24 -21.58 -2.78 -6.33
N LEU A 25 -21.32 -3.35 -7.51
CA LEU A 25 -19.99 -3.38 -8.10
C LEU A 25 -19.47 -1.95 -8.37
N SER A 26 -20.32 -1.08 -8.91
CA SER A 26 -19.97 0.32 -9.16
C SER A 26 -19.63 1.04 -7.86
N VAL A 27 -20.44 0.89 -6.81
CA VAL A 27 -20.17 1.44 -5.49
C VAL A 27 -18.85 0.91 -4.93
N TYR A 28 -18.59 -0.41 -5.04
CA TYR A 28 -17.34 -1.03 -4.58
C TYR A 28 -16.11 -0.46 -5.30
N VAL A 29 -16.16 -0.33 -6.63
CA VAL A 29 -15.05 0.22 -7.43
C VAL A 29 -14.81 1.70 -7.11
N LEU A 30 -15.87 2.48 -6.97
CA LEU A 30 -15.77 3.89 -6.58
C LEU A 30 -15.19 4.04 -5.17
N TYR A 31 -15.71 3.27 -4.21
CA TYR A 31 -15.23 3.23 -2.83
C TYR A 31 -13.75 2.83 -2.74
N SER A 32 -13.31 1.94 -3.63
CA SER A 32 -11.92 1.49 -3.74
C SER A 32 -10.95 2.56 -4.27
N GLY A 33 -11.45 3.68 -4.80
CA GLY A 33 -10.63 4.85 -5.17
C GLY A 33 -10.54 5.13 -6.68
N LEU A 34 -11.45 4.60 -7.51
CA LEU A 34 -11.43 4.86 -8.95
C LEU A 34 -11.43 6.35 -9.32
N LEU A 35 -12.22 7.15 -8.63
CA LEU A 35 -12.29 8.60 -8.88
C LEU A 35 -11.37 9.42 -7.97
N THR A 36 -10.54 8.77 -7.15
CA THR A 36 -9.62 9.50 -6.29
C THR A 36 -8.57 10.23 -7.13
N LYS A 37 -8.47 11.54 -6.91
CA LYS A 37 -7.45 12.40 -7.52
C LYS A 37 -6.12 12.17 -6.82
N ILE A 38 -5.10 11.86 -7.60
CA ILE A 38 -3.73 11.67 -7.12
C ILE A 38 -3.07 13.05 -7.12
N HIS A 39 -2.50 13.42 -5.98
CA HIS A 39 -1.88 14.72 -5.80
C HIS A 39 -0.43 14.53 -5.38
N ILE A 40 0.46 14.71 -6.34
CA ILE A 40 1.90 14.53 -6.16
C ILE A 40 2.51 15.83 -5.66
N ARG A 41 3.31 15.72 -4.60
CA ARG A 41 4.01 16.84 -3.96
C ARG A 41 5.51 16.55 -3.91
N THR A 42 6.30 17.61 -3.92
CA THR A 42 7.76 17.56 -3.67
C THR A 42 8.07 18.39 -2.44
N GLY A 43 8.95 17.89 -1.58
CA GLY A 43 9.40 18.57 -0.36
C GLY A 43 9.49 17.59 0.79
N SER A 44 9.37 18.10 2.03
CA SER A 44 9.31 17.25 3.21
C SER A 44 8.03 16.39 3.16
N PRO A 45 8.12 15.05 3.18
CA PRO A 45 6.96 14.19 3.35
C PRO A 45 6.37 14.42 4.75
N PRO A 46 5.09 14.07 4.98
CA PRO A 46 4.45 14.22 6.29
C PRO A 46 4.94 13.18 7.32
N ILE A 47 6.15 12.64 7.15
CA ILE A 47 6.73 11.58 7.97
C ILE A 47 8.06 12.13 8.52
N ARG A 48 8.18 12.16 9.85
CA ARG A 48 9.42 12.56 10.55
C ARG A 48 10.40 11.38 10.64
N THR A 49 11.36 11.45 11.55
CA THR A 49 12.14 10.28 11.98
C THR A 49 11.18 9.17 12.43
N ILE A 50 11.35 7.95 11.93
CA ILE A 50 10.49 6.82 12.31
C ILE A 50 11.33 5.65 12.79
N THR A 51 10.90 5.01 13.88
CA THR A 51 11.47 3.72 14.30
C THR A 51 10.58 2.61 13.78
N VAL A 52 11.16 1.72 12.99
CA VAL A 52 10.44 0.66 12.29
C VAL A 52 10.96 -0.69 12.75
N ALA A 53 10.05 -1.59 13.10
CA ALA A 53 10.34 -3.02 13.17
C ALA A 53 9.98 -3.66 11.83
N TYR A 54 10.94 -4.31 11.17
CA TYR A 54 10.77 -4.84 9.82
C TYR A 54 11.35 -6.24 9.64
N LYS A 55 10.82 -6.95 8.64
CA LYS A 55 11.42 -8.14 8.05
C LYS A 55 11.92 -7.83 6.65
N TYR A 56 13.14 -8.27 6.36
CA TYR A 56 13.70 -8.23 5.01
C TYR A 56 13.15 -9.38 4.17
N LYS A 57 12.82 -9.10 2.91
CA LYS A 57 12.42 -10.11 1.94
C LYS A 57 13.04 -9.83 0.59
N GLN A 58 13.56 -10.88 -0.02
CA GLN A 58 13.90 -10.93 -1.43
C GLN A 58 12.90 -11.84 -2.17
N GLY A 59 12.40 -11.40 -3.32
CA GLY A 59 11.43 -12.12 -4.13
C GLY A 59 10.25 -11.25 -4.59
N PRO A 60 9.21 -11.87 -5.19
CA PRO A 60 8.12 -11.14 -5.82
C PRO A 60 7.32 -10.30 -4.81
N TYR A 61 7.15 -9.00 -5.09
CA TYR A 61 6.43 -8.09 -4.19
C TYR A 61 4.96 -8.46 -3.92
N LYS A 62 4.31 -9.18 -4.85
CA LYS A 62 2.96 -9.72 -4.64
C LYS A 62 2.86 -10.65 -3.41
N GLU A 63 3.97 -11.23 -2.99
CA GLU A 63 4.05 -12.14 -1.85
C GLU A 63 4.38 -11.42 -0.53
N CYS A 64 4.48 -10.08 -0.54
CA CYS A 64 4.71 -9.29 0.67
C CYS A 64 3.45 -9.17 1.54
N GLY A 65 2.27 -9.49 0.99
CA GLY A 65 1.01 -9.42 1.74
C GLY A 65 1.02 -10.24 3.03
N ARG A 66 1.76 -11.35 3.08
CA ARG A 66 1.93 -12.16 4.29
C ARG A 66 2.69 -11.42 5.40
N LEU A 67 3.72 -10.65 5.05
CA LEU A 67 4.50 -9.86 6.02
C LEU A 67 3.68 -8.69 6.56
N PHE A 68 2.85 -8.06 5.72
CA PHE A 68 1.88 -7.06 6.19
C PHE A 68 0.85 -7.66 7.14
N ALA A 69 0.30 -8.84 6.82
CA ALA A 69 -0.64 -9.52 7.71
C ALA A 69 -0.01 -9.84 9.07
N GLU A 70 1.21 -10.39 9.08
CA GLU A 70 1.96 -10.66 10.30
C GLU A 70 2.21 -9.39 11.13
N SER A 71 2.64 -8.30 10.48
CA SER A 71 2.83 -6.99 11.13
C SER A 71 1.54 -6.47 11.76
N CYS A 72 0.40 -6.58 11.04
CA CYS A 72 -0.91 -6.19 11.56
C CYS A 72 -1.39 -7.09 12.71
N THR A 73 -1.01 -8.37 12.74
CA THR A 73 -1.36 -9.27 13.85
C THR A 73 -0.61 -8.89 15.12
N LEU A 74 0.67 -8.52 15.02
CA LEU A 74 1.47 -8.11 16.18
C LEU A 74 1.12 -6.70 16.68
N GLY A 75 0.89 -5.76 15.76
CA GLY A 75 0.55 -4.38 16.07
C GLY A 75 -0.73 -3.93 15.35
N PRO A 76 -1.92 -4.38 15.77
CA PRO A 76 -3.18 -4.10 15.05
C PRO A 76 -3.55 -2.61 15.02
N THR A 77 -3.01 -1.82 15.94
CA THR A 77 -3.22 -0.37 16.01
C THR A 77 -2.05 0.43 15.41
N LEU A 78 -0.95 -0.24 15.03
CA LEU A 78 0.24 0.42 14.52
C LEU A 78 0.14 0.63 13.01
N PRO A 79 0.63 1.77 12.48
CA PRO A 79 0.81 1.94 11.04
C PRO A 79 1.79 0.90 10.49
N THR A 80 1.49 0.33 9.34
CA THR A 80 2.43 -0.54 8.62
C THR A 80 3.20 0.22 7.55
N VAL A 81 4.40 -0.25 7.24
CA VAL A 81 5.30 0.35 6.25
C VAL A 81 5.92 -0.71 5.36
N GLY A 82 6.07 -0.39 4.08
CA GLY A 82 6.80 -1.18 3.11
C GLY A 82 7.77 -0.31 2.33
N ILE A 83 9.04 -0.70 2.29
CA ILE A 83 10.08 -0.02 1.52
C ILE A 83 10.54 -0.98 0.43
N PHE A 84 10.40 -0.57 -0.82
CA PHE A 84 10.70 -1.37 -2.00
C PHE A 84 11.90 -0.76 -2.72
N TYR A 85 13.01 -1.48 -2.78
CA TYR A 85 14.28 -0.95 -3.27
C TYR A 85 14.42 -1.00 -4.79
N ASP A 86 13.72 -1.93 -5.43
CA ASP A 86 13.94 -2.29 -6.82
C ASP A 86 12.70 -1.97 -7.66
N ASP A 87 12.91 -1.56 -8.91
CA ASP A 87 11.81 -1.38 -9.87
C ASP A 87 11.45 -2.76 -10.45
N PRO A 88 10.25 -3.31 -10.16
CA PRO A 88 9.88 -4.65 -10.61
C PRO A 88 9.69 -4.75 -12.14
N LYS A 89 9.70 -3.62 -12.87
CA LYS A 89 9.73 -3.61 -14.34
C LYS A 89 11.14 -3.75 -14.90
N LYS A 90 12.18 -3.58 -14.07
CA LYS A 90 13.58 -3.59 -14.49
C LYS A 90 14.39 -4.70 -13.83
N VAL A 91 14.07 -5.03 -12.58
CA VAL A 91 14.73 -6.09 -11.82
C VAL A 91 13.85 -7.34 -11.87
N PRO A 92 14.42 -8.53 -12.15
CA PRO A 92 13.66 -9.78 -12.10
C PRO A 92 12.97 -9.97 -10.75
N ALA A 93 11.73 -10.45 -10.76
CA ALA A 93 10.91 -10.55 -9.54
C ALA A 93 11.59 -11.36 -8.41
N ALA A 94 12.36 -12.40 -8.74
CA ALA A 94 13.09 -13.20 -7.75
C ALA A 94 14.23 -12.43 -7.06
N LEU A 95 14.72 -11.35 -7.68
CA LEU A 95 15.82 -10.53 -7.18
C LEU A 95 15.36 -9.24 -6.52
N CYS A 96 14.08 -8.87 -6.66
CA CYS A 96 13.52 -7.68 -6.02
C CYS A 96 13.61 -7.78 -4.49
N ARG A 97 14.01 -6.70 -3.84
CA ARG A 97 14.20 -6.62 -2.40
C ARG A 97 13.25 -5.61 -1.79
N CYS A 98 12.79 -5.91 -0.59
CA CYS A 98 11.97 -5.01 0.19
C CYS A 98 12.12 -5.29 1.68
N VAL A 99 11.73 -4.31 2.48
CA VAL A 99 11.45 -4.49 3.89
C VAL A 99 9.98 -4.15 4.16
N VAL A 100 9.34 -4.94 5.02
CA VAL A 100 7.93 -4.75 5.40
C VAL A 100 7.82 -4.89 6.92
N GLY A 101 7.00 -4.03 7.53
CA GLY A 101 6.91 -4.00 8.99
C GLY A 101 5.91 -2.99 9.54
N SER A 102 6.11 -2.64 10.81
CA SER A 102 5.30 -1.68 11.56
C SER A 102 6.14 -0.49 12.01
N ILE A 103 5.53 0.69 12.01
CA ILE A 103 6.09 1.91 12.59
C ILE A 103 5.81 1.84 14.10
N LEU A 104 6.86 1.75 14.91
CA LEU A 104 6.76 1.65 16.37
C LEU A 104 6.69 3.02 17.05
N SER A 105 7.24 4.05 16.43
CA SER A 105 7.20 5.45 16.89
C SER A 105 7.58 6.41 15.77
N GLU A 106 7.14 7.67 15.89
CA GLU A 106 7.47 8.76 14.98
C GLU A 106 7.90 10.02 15.76
N GLY A 107 8.88 10.74 15.23
CA GLY A 107 9.43 11.96 15.84
C GLY A 107 10.33 11.64 17.04
N ASP A 108 10.10 12.37 18.14
CA ASP A 108 10.87 12.23 19.38
C ASP A 108 10.30 11.16 20.32
N GLU A 109 9.17 10.54 19.94
CA GLU A 109 8.57 9.45 20.70
C GLU A 109 9.48 8.23 20.68
N ARG A 110 9.58 7.56 21.84
CA ARG A 110 10.29 6.29 21.94
C ARG A 110 9.29 5.15 22.01
N PRO A 111 9.54 4.04 21.29
CA PRO A 111 8.71 2.86 21.41
C PRO A 111 8.85 2.26 22.81
N SER A 112 7.79 1.66 23.35
CA SER A 112 7.86 1.00 24.65
C SER A 112 8.76 -0.24 24.60
N ALA A 113 9.41 -0.56 25.71
CA ALA A 113 10.28 -1.74 25.80
C ALA A 113 9.52 -3.04 25.48
N GLU A 114 8.30 -3.18 26.00
CA GLU A 114 7.40 -4.31 25.72
C GLU A 114 7.14 -4.49 24.22
N LEU A 115 6.99 -3.38 23.48
CA LEU A 115 6.75 -3.42 22.04
C LEU A 115 8.01 -3.82 21.27
N LEU A 116 9.18 -3.37 21.70
CA LEU A 116 10.46 -3.78 21.10
C LEU A 116 10.68 -5.28 21.30
N GLU A 117 10.52 -5.76 22.53
CA GLU A 117 10.67 -7.19 22.87
C GLU A 117 9.67 -8.06 22.07
N LEU A 118 8.41 -7.62 21.94
CA LEU A 118 7.40 -8.35 21.16
C LEU A 118 7.84 -8.54 19.69
N TYR A 119 8.34 -7.48 19.06
CA TYR A 119 8.76 -7.53 17.66
C TYR A 119 10.07 -8.29 17.47
N GLU A 120 11.04 -8.11 18.36
CA GLU A 120 12.30 -8.87 18.34
C GLU A 120 12.06 -10.38 18.52
N ASN A 121 11.21 -10.76 19.48
CA ASN A 121 10.80 -12.16 19.69
C ASN A 121 10.03 -12.75 18.51
N SER A 122 9.53 -11.91 17.61
CA SER A 122 8.82 -12.31 16.39
C SER A 122 9.71 -12.22 15.15
N ASP A 123 11.05 -12.21 15.31
CA ASP A 123 12.06 -12.11 14.25
C ASP A 123 12.04 -10.81 13.43
N PHE A 124 11.52 -9.71 13.99
CA PHE A 124 11.64 -8.40 13.35
C PHE A 124 12.93 -7.72 13.79
N ARG A 125 13.60 -7.06 12.83
CA ARG A 125 14.73 -6.18 13.10
C ARG A 125 14.22 -4.76 13.34
N ILE A 126 14.84 -4.03 14.26
CA ILE A 126 14.49 -2.64 14.53
C ILE A 126 15.51 -1.71 13.86
N PHE A 127 15.01 -0.67 13.20
CA PHE A 127 15.86 0.38 12.65
C PHE A 127 15.14 1.73 12.68
N THR A 128 15.89 2.79 12.97
CA THR A 128 15.38 4.16 12.97
C THR A 128 15.78 4.84 11.66
N PHE A 129 14.79 5.17 10.84
CA PHE A 129 14.98 5.94 9.62
C PHE A 129 14.99 7.43 9.95
N PRO A 130 16.01 8.18 9.48
CA PRO A 130 16.07 9.62 9.70
C PRO A 130 14.98 10.34 8.89
N GLU A 131 14.58 11.52 9.36
CA GLU A 131 13.69 12.40 8.62
C GLU A 131 14.26 12.75 7.23
N VAL A 132 13.41 12.67 6.21
CA VAL A 132 13.78 12.99 4.83
C VAL A 132 13.27 14.39 4.50
N THR A 133 14.16 15.31 4.09
CA THR A 133 13.75 16.68 3.75
C THR A 133 13.24 16.84 2.32
N HIS A 134 13.58 15.90 1.43
CA HIS A 134 13.25 15.96 0.01
C HIS A 134 12.73 14.61 -0.48
N ALA A 135 11.42 14.51 -0.63
CA ALA A 135 10.74 13.36 -1.19
C ALA A 135 9.70 13.79 -2.22
N VAL A 136 9.46 12.93 -3.20
CA VAL A 136 8.25 13.00 -4.03
C VAL A 136 7.22 12.08 -3.39
N SER A 137 6.14 12.67 -2.88
CA SER A 137 5.13 11.96 -2.11
C SER A 137 3.73 12.14 -2.68
N THR A 138 2.87 11.18 -2.41
CA THR A 138 1.44 11.20 -2.73
C THR A 138 0.73 10.24 -1.79
N SER A 139 -0.57 10.45 -1.60
CA SER A 139 -1.44 9.52 -0.87
C SER A 139 -2.48 8.92 -1.81
N PHE A 140 -2.87 7.68 -1.53
CA PHE A 140 -3.95 6.99 -2.22
C PHE A 140 -4.72 6.13 -1.20
N PRO A 141 -6.04 5.95 -1.35
CA PRO A 141 -6.82 5.13 -0.43
C PRO A 141 -6.28 3.70 -0.33
N HIS A 142 -6.32 3.13 0.88
CA HIS A 142 -5.97 1.74 1.15
C HIS A 142 -7.14 1.08 1.89
N ARG A 143 -8.25 0.83 1.18
CA ARG A 143 -9.51 0.36 1.77
C ARG A 143 -9.87 -1.06 1.37
N THR A 144 -9.54 -1.44 0.14
CA THR A 144 -9.84 -2.76 -0.42
C THR A 144 -8.62 -3.31 -1.18
N PRO A 145 -8.56 -4.60 -1.49
CA PRO A 145 -7.53 -5.15 -2.37
C PRO A 145 -7.49 -4.44 -3.73
N LEU A 146 -8.66 -4.04 -4.25
CA LEU A 146 -8.75 -3.25 -5.47
C LEU A 146 -8.06 -1.89 -5.31
N SER A 147 -8.17 -1.23 -4.15
CA SER A 147 -7.42 0.01 -3.88
C SER A 147 -5.91 -0.15 -4.06
N ILE A 148 -5.34 -1.26 -3.61
CA ILE A 148 -3.90 -1.54 -3.74
C ILE A 148 -3.53 -1.66 -5.22
N PHE A 149 -4.28 -2.47 -5.96
CA PHE A 149 -4.07 -2.65 -7.40
C PHE A 149 -4.17 -1.32 -8.15
N MET A 150 -5.21 -0.54 -7.88
CA MET A 150 -5.43 0.76 -8.50
C MET A 150 -4.35 1.78 -8.12
N GLY A 151 -3.90 1.76 -6.87
CA GLY A 151 -2.77 2.55 -6.41
C GLY A 151 -1.54 2.24 -7.25
N VAL A 152 -1.18 0.97 -7.41
CA VAL A 152 -0.02 0.57 -8.21
C VAL A 152 -0.16 1.02 -9.68
N GLN A 153 -1.32 0.77 -10.30
CA GLN A 153 -1.52 1.07 -11.72
C GLN A 153 -1.63 2.56 -12.03
N ARG A 154 -2.19 3.37 -11.12
CA ARG A 154 -2.44 4.80 -11.37
C ARG A 154 -1.38 5.71 -10.78
N VAL A 155 -0.84 5.39 -9.60
CA VAL A 155 0.11 6.25 -8.89
C VAL A 155 1.50 6.19 -9.52
N TYR A 156 2.05 5.00 -9.75
CA TYR A 156 3.43 4.89 -10.26
C TYR A 156 3.65 5.54 -11.63
N PRO A 157 2.77 5.41 -12.64
CA PRO A 157 2.95 6.13 -13.90
C PRO A 157 2.94 7.65 -13.72
N GLN A 158 2.05 8.18 -12.87
CA GLN A 158 1.98 9.62 -12.62
C GLN A 158 3.21 10.12 -11.86
N LEU A 159 3.69 9.37 -10.85
CA LEU A 159 4.96 9.65 -10.17
C LEU A 159 6.14 9.67 -11.16
N ALA A 160 6.22 8.68 -12.05
CA ALA A 160 7.28 8.61 -13.04
C ALA A 160 7.25 9.80 -14.01
N CYS A 161 6.07 10.18 -14.50
CA CYS A 161 5.89 11.37 -15.34
C CYS A 161 6.30 12.65 -14.60
N TYR A 162 5.88 12.80 -13.34
CA TYR A 162 6.18 13.97 -12.52
C TYR A 162 7.69 14.10 -12.25
N ILE A 163 8.35 13.02 -11.83
CA ILE A 163 9.81 12.99 -11.60
C ILE A 163 10.58 13.37 -12.87
N LYS A 164 10.15 12.84 -14.03
CA LYS A 164 10.76 13.17 -15.32
C LYS A 164 10.57 14.64 -15.70
N ALA A 165 9.36 15.19 -15.51
CA ALA A 165 9.04 16.58 -15.83
C ALA A 165 9.85 17.58 -14.97
N GLN A 166 10.04 17.25 -13.69
CA GLN A 166 10.78 18.08 -12.74
C GLN A 166 12.32 17.87 -12.79
N ARG A 167 12.81 16.97 -13.67
CA ARG A 167 14.24 16.61 -13.80
C ARG A 167 14.89 16.19 -12.47
N LEU A 168 14.11 15.59 -11.57
CA LEU A 168 14.61 15.19 -10.27
C LEU A 168 15.56 13.98 -10.40
N PRO A 169 16.68 13.94 -9.64
CA PRO A 169 17.51 12.75 -9.57
C PRO A 169 16.68 11.57 -9.08
N ARG A 170 16.90 10.38 -9.64
CA ARG A 170 16.25 9.18 -9.10
C ARG A 170 16.84 8.90 -7.72
N PRO A 171 16.00 8.52 -6.74
CA PRO A 171 16.51 8.14 -5.43
C PRO A 171 17.43 6.93 -5.57
N SER A 172 18.68 7.07 -5.13
CA SER A 172 19.61 5.97 -4.91
C SER A 172 19.42 5.48 -3.48
N VAL A 173 18.59 4.46 -3.26
CA VAL A 173 18.52 3.81 -1.96
C VAL A 173 19.70 2.86 -1.88
N SER A 174 20.71 3.19 -1.06
CA SER A 174 21.85 2.29 -0.82
C SER A 174 21.36 1.07 -0.04
N PRO A 175 21.43 -0.15 -0.58
CA PRO A 175 20.86 -1.33 0.05
C PRO A 175 21.68 -1.88 1.22
N HIS A 176 22.91 -1.39 1.41
CA HIS A 176 23.91 -2.05 2.27
C HIS A 176 23.62 -1.97 3.78
N HIS A 177 22.67 -1.15 4.23
CA HIS A 177 22.37 -0.99 5.65
C HIS A 177 21.19 -1.84 6.17
N LEU A 178 20.43 -2.50 5.28
CA LEU A 178 19.14 -3.13 5.63
C LEU A 178 18.98 -4.58 5.12
N SER A 179 20.04 -5.16 4.54
CA SER A 179 20.15 -6.58 4.18
C SER A 179 20.81 -7.38 5.30
#